data_AF-A0A7C5P7X6-F1
#
_entry.id   AF-A0A7C5P7X6-F1
#
_cell.length_a   1.000
_cell.length_b   1.000
_cell.length_c   1.000
_cell.angle_alpha   90.00
_cell.angle_beta   90.00
_cell.angle_gamma   90.00
#
_symmetry.space_group_name_H-M   'P 1'
#
loop_
_entity.id
_entity.type
_entity.pdbx_description
1 polymer ?
#
loop_
_entity_poly.entity_id
_entity_poly.type
_entity_poly.pdbx_seq_one_letter_code
_entity_poly.pdbx_strand_id
1 'polypeptide(L)'
;MIKELAERDVFTTLSLYCPTDEFEPFDKNQIWYELRKIQGKCSDGVMKKEFMMFSEGSTFPLLDQEFYGGVREVRPAPKRVVEYEIAFPVGMRSRNG
;
A
#
# COMPACT_ATOMS: atom_id res chain seq x y z
N MET A 1 -14.76 33.07 1.12
CA MET A 1 -14.71 32.22 -0.09
C MET A 1 -13.66 31.15 0.17
N ILE A 2 -14.08 29.99 0.66
CA ILE A 2 -13.17 28.85 0.87
C ILE A 2 -12.87 28.33 -0.53
N LYS A 3 -11.59 28.35 -0.93
CA LYS A 3 -11.14 27.78 -2.19
C LYS A 3 -11.62 26.33 -2.26
N GLU A 4 -12.33 25.98 -3.33
CA GLU A 4 -12.54 24.61 -3.76
C GLU A 4 -11.27 23.80 -3.47
N LEU A 5 -11.35 22.85 -2.54
CA LEU A 5 -10.31 21.84 -2.39
C LEU A 5 -10.29 21.12 -3.73
N ALA A 6 -9.26 21.37 -4.55
CA ALA A 6 -9.08 20.69 -5.82
C ALA A 6 -9.34 19.19 -5.62
N GLU A 7 -10.28 18.65 -6.40
CA GLU A 7 -10.69 17.25 -6.31
C GLU A 7 -9.44 16.36 -6.43
N ARG A 8 -9.21 15.55 -5.40
CA ARG A 8 -8.12 14.58 -5.35
C ARG A 8 -8.63 13.31 -6.01
N ASP A 9 -7.92 12.83 -7.01
CA ASP A 9 -8.25 11.64 -7.80
C ASP A 9 -7.29 10.47 -7.56
N VAL A 10 -6.11 10.75 -7.01
CA VAL A 10 -5.09 9.75 -6.67
C VAL A 10 -4.50 9.98 -5.28
N PHE A 11 -3.81 8.98 -4.75
CA PHE A 11 -2.95 9.11 -3.58
C PHE A 11 -1.58 8.50 -3.84
N THR A 12 -0.55 9.09 -3.21
CA THR A 12 0.78 8.48 -3.11
C THR A 12 0.96 7.91 -1.70
N THR A 13 1.46 6.69 -1.58
CA THR A 13 1.74 6.07 -0.27
C THR A 13 3.12 6.49 0.26
N LEU A 14 3.19 6.83 1.55
CA LEU A 14 4.45 7.03 2.30
C LEU A 14 4.86 5.83 3.15
N SER A 15 4.22 4.68 2.94
CA SER A 15 4.61 3.38 3.52
C SER A 15 4.64 2.31 2.43
N LEU A 16 5.26 1.17 2.76
CA LEU A 16 5.08 -0.04 1.97
C LEU A 16 3.60 -0.46 2.00
N TYR A 17 3.08 -0.84 0.84
CA TYR A 17 1.66 -1.11 0.65
C TYR A 17 1.44 -2.42 -0.11
N CYS A 18 0.51 -3.23 0.36
CA CYS A 18 -0.03 -4.36 -0.40
C CYS A 18 -1.57 -4.25 -0.39
N PRO A 19 -2.21 -4.00 -1.53
CA PRO A 19 -3.65 -3.89 -1.58
C PRO A 19 -4.33 -5.22 -1.27
N THR A 20 -5.56 -5.14 -0.75
CA THR A 20 -6.48 -6.27 -0.67
C THR A 20 -7.55 -6.14 -1.76
N ASP A 21 -8.83 -6.11 -1.39
CA ASP A 21 -9.96 -6.10 -2.32
C ASP A 21 -10.08 -4.76 -3.06
N GLU A 22 -9.49 -3.69 -2.52
CA GLU A 22 -9.46 -2.37 -3.15
C GLU A 22 -8.60 -2.32 -4.42
N PHE A 23 -7.78 -3.34 -4.67
CA PHE A 23 -7.05 -3.39 -5.93
C PHE A 23 -8.02 -3.47 -7.10
N GLU A 24 -9.06 -4.30 -7.02
CA GLU A 24 -9.97 -4.57 -8.14
C GLU A 24 -10.59 -3.30 -8.76
N PRO A 25 -11.18 -2.37 -7.98
CA PRO A 25 -11.76 -1.15 -8.53
C PRO A 25 -10.74 -0.09 -9.01
N PHE A 26 -9.43 -0.25 -8.79
CA PHE A 26 -8.46 0.73 -9.28
C PHE A 26 -8.40 0.78 -10.81
N ASP A 27 -8.50 1.99 -11.37
CA ASP A 27 -8.08 2.26 -12.75
C ASP A 27 -6.56 2.01 -12.89
N LYS A 28 -6.20 0.91 -13.53
CA LYS A 28 -4.81 0.47 -13.69
C LYS A 28 -3.97 1.44 -14.50
N ASN A 29 -4.58 2.28 -15.33
CA ASN A 29 -3.88 3.28 -16.14
C ASN A 29 -3.38 4.47 -15.30
N GLN A 30 -3.86 4.60 -14.06
CA GLN A 30 -3.47 5.66 -13.14
C GLN A 30 -2.49 5.19 -12.05
N ILE A 31 -2.08 3.92 -12.07
CA ILE A 31 -1.15 3.37 -11.09
C ILE A 31 0.28 3.58 -11.56
N TRP A 32 1.08 4.23 -10.72
CA TRP A 32 2.52 4.39 -10.91
C TRP A 32 3.23 3.77 -9.73
N TYR A 33 4.08 2.77 -9.95
CA TYR A 33 4.61 2.01 -8.83
C TYR A 33 6.01 1.47 -9.07
N GLU A 34 6.67 1.16 -7.96
CA GLU A 34 7.82 0.28 -7.91
C GLU A 34 7.47 -0.91 -7.01
N LEU A 35 7.82 -2.12 -7.43
CA LEU A 35 7.69 -3.31 -6.59
C LEU A 35 8.98 -3.60 -5.84
N ARG A 36 8.84 -3.89 -4.56
CA ARG A 36 9.92 -4.28 -3.67
C ARG A 36 9.68 -5.66 -3.09
N LYS A 37 10.70 -6.51 -3.15
CA LYS A 37 10.72 -7.81 -2.48
C LYS A 37 10.97 -7.62 -0.99
N ILE A 38 10.09 -8.19 -0.17
CA ILE A 38 10.23 -8.25 1.29
C ILE A 38 10.57 -9.69 1.68
N GLN A 39 11.71 -9.83 2.34
CA GLN A 39 12.24 -11.09 2.84
C GLN A 39 13.08 -10.81 4.09
N GLY A 40 13.15 -11.77 5.00
CA GLY A 40 14.02 -11.63 6.17
C GLY A 40 14.01 -12.84 7.08
N LYS A 41 14.96 -12.85 8.00
CA LYS A 41 15.11 -13.85 9.05
C LYS A 41 14.49 -13.32 10.34
N CYS A 42 13.70 -14.14 11.02
CA CYS A 42 13.14 -13.81 12.33
C CYS A 42 14.22 -13.86 13.40
N SER A 43 13.93 -13.36 14.61
CA SER A 43 14.87 -13.33 15.75
C SER A 43 15.37 -14.71 16.21
N ASP A 44 14.69 -15.78 15.79
CA ASP A 44 15.08 -17.17 16.06
C ASP A 44 15.84 -17.84 14.92
N GLY A 45 16.16 -17.10 13.88
CA GLY A 45 16.89 -17.60 12.74
C GLY A 45 16.04 -18.30 11.67
N VAL A 46 14.71 -18.34 11.78
CA VAL A 46 13.86 -18.93 10.74
C VAL A 46 13.40 -17.87 9.75
N MET A 47 13.38 -18.19 8.45
CA MET A 47 12.90 -17.28 7.41
C MET A 47 11.39 -17.06 7.54
N LYS A 48 10.95 -15.80 7.39
CA LYS A 48 9.51 -15.48 7.20
C LYS A 48 9.11 -15.68 5.74
N LYS A 49 7.80 -15.75 5.47
CA LYS A 49 7.27 -15.79 4.10
C LYS A 49 7.79 -14.60 3.30
N GLU A 50 8.22 -14.87 2.07
CA GLU A 50 8.61 -13.85 1.09
C GLU A 50 7.38 -13.37 0.32
N PHE A 51 7.33 -12.07 0.01
CA PHE A 51 6.27 -11.46 -0.81
C PHE A 51 6.72 -10.13 -1.41
N MET A 52 5.95 -9.64 -2.39
CA MET A 52 6.17 -8.36 -3.05
C MET A 52 5.22 -7.30 -2.48
N MET A 53 5.73 -6.07 -2.33
CA MET A 53 4.96 -4.90 -1.91
C MET A 53 5.22 -3.73 -2.86
N PHE A 54 4.29 -2.79 -2.90
CA PHE A 54 4.53 -1.50 -3.53
C PHE A 54 5.38 -0.61 -2.62
N SER A 55 6.38 0.03 -3.22
CA SER A 55 7.28 0.96 -2.52
C SER A 55 6.59 2.26 -2.15
N GLU A 56 7.14 2.94 -1.15
CA GLU A 56 6.87 4.36 -0.88
C GLU A 56 7.07 5.18 -2.16
N GLY A 57 6.20 6.17 -2.38
CA GLY A 57 6.15 6.93 -3.62
C GLY A 57 5.27 6.31 -4.72
N SER A 58 4.80 5.07 -4.55
CA SER A 58 3.81 4.50 -5.46
C SER A 58 2.47 5.23 -5.33
N THR A 59 1.80 5.41 -6.46
CA THR A 59 0.58 6.21 -6.62
C THR A 59 -0.55 5.35 -7.16
N PHE A 60 -1.75 5.52 -6.60
CA PHE A 60 -2.95 4.74 -6.90
C PHE A 60 -4.18 5.65 -6.97
N PRO A 61 -5.25 5.22 -7.66
CA PRO A 61 -6.55 5.89 -7.60
C PRO A 61 -7.07 6.04 -6.16
N LEU A 62 -7.67 7.20 -5.88
CA LEU A 62 -8.35 7.44 -4.62
C LEU A 62 -9.78 6.86 -4.68
N LEU A 63 -10.11 6.00 -3.72
CA LEU A 63 -11.43 5.44 -3.48
C LEU A 63 -12.04 6.02 -2.20
N ASP A 64 -13.37 5.93 -2.08
CA ASP A 64 -14.09 6.30 -0.86
C ASP A 64 -13.99 5.17 0.18
N GLN A 65 -12.83 5.08 0.85
CA GLN A 65 -12.58 4.12 1.93
C GLN A 65 -11.65 4.69 2.99
N GLU A 66 -11.77 4.15 4.20
CA GLU A 66 -11.04 4.66 5.38
C GLU A 66 -9.55 4.28 5.36
N PHE A 67 -9.21 3.07 4.90
CA PHE A 67 -7.84 2.57 4.84
C PHE A 67 -7.60 1.72 3.59
N TYR A 68 -6.32 1.58 3.23
CA TYR A 68 -5.84 0.80 2.09
C TYR A 68 -4.84 -0.23 2.62
N GLY A 69 -5.01 -1.48 2.24
CA GLY A 69 -4.16 -2.61 2.62
C GLY A 69 -4.56 -3.21 3.96
N GLY A 70 -3.64 -3.99 4.54
CA GLY A 70 -3.92 -4.71 5.78
C GLY A 70 -2.68 -5.18 6.53
N VAL A 71 -2.91 -6.02 7.53
CA VAL A 71 -1.83 -6.68 8.28
C VAL A 71 -1.85 -8.16 7.91
N ARG A 72 -0.74 -8.65 7.37
CA ARG A 72 -0.62 -10.04 6.92
C ARG A 72 0.21 -10.85 7.89
N GLU A 73 -0.25 -12.05 8.23
CA GLU A 73 0.60 -13.00 8.93
C GLU A 73 1.61 -13.63 7.95
N VAL A 74 2.90 -13.49 8.28
CA VAL A 74 4.00 -14.04 7.48
C VAL A 74 4.72 -15.18 8.17
N ARG A 75 4.33 -15.48 9.41
CA ARG A 75 4.71 -16.67 10.14
C ARG A 75 3.69 -16.98 11.25
N PRO A 76 3.20 -18.22 11.36
CA PRO A 76 2.30 -18.63 12.43
C PRO A 76 3.05 -18.89 13.75
N ALA A 77 2.32 -19.32 14.78
CA ALA A 77 2.84 -19.77 16.06
C ALA A 77 3.99 -20.81 15.92
N PRO A 78 4.93 -20.92 16.89
CA PRO A 78 4.93 -20.29 18.22
C PRO A 78 5.49 -18.87 18.27
N LYS A 79 6.15 -18.40 17.20
CA LYS A 79 6.66 -17.03 17.08
C LYS A 79 5.95 -16.35 15.92
N ARG A 80 4.72 -15.89 16.20
CA ARG A 80 3.88 -15.19 15.23
C ARG A 80 4.58 -13.93 14.74
N VAL A 81 4.67 -13.76 13.42
CA VAL A 81 5.22 -12.57 12.78
C VAL A 81 4.20 -12.05 11.79
N VAL A 82 3.97 -10.74 11.84
CA VAL A 82 3.08 -10.03 10.92
C VAL A 82 3.84 -8.96 10.18
N GLU A 83 3.33 -8.59 9.02
CA GLU A 83 3.80 -7.48 8.21
C GLU A 83 2.73 -6.42 8.11
N TYR A 84 3.15 -5.17 8.22
CA TYR A 84 2.29 -4.01 8.06
C TYR A 84 2.27 -3.63 6.59
N GLU A 85 1.12 -3.83 5.93
CA GLU A 85 0.95 -3.63 4.50
C GLU A 85 -0.06 -2.49 4.19
N ILE A 86 -0.34 -1.65 5.20
CA ILE A 86 -1.31 -0.55 5.11
C ILE A 86 -0.62 0.69 4.52
N ALA A 87 -1.26 1.31 3.53
CA ALA A 87 -0.76 2.54 2.93
C ALA A 87 -0.81 3.72 3.93
N PHE A 88 0.11 4.66 3.78
CA PHE A 88 -0.01 5.99 4.36
C PHE A 88 -0.38 6.97 3.23
N PRO A 89 -1.68 7.15 2.93
CA PRO A 89 -2.11 7.81 1.70
C PRO A 89 -2.00 9.33 1.83
N VAL A 90 -1.28 9.95 0.90
CA VAL A 90 -1.28 11.40 0.68
C VAL A 90 -2.02 11.68 -0.60
N GLY A 91 -3.22 12.25 -0.50
CA GLY A 91 -4.06 12.57 -1.65
C GLY A 91 -3.46 13.69 -2.51
N MET A 92 -3.48 13.49 -3.82
CA MET A 92 -2.93 14.38 -4.84
C MET A 92 -3.91 14.55 -5.99
N ARG A 93 -3.60 15.49 -6.88
CA ARG A 93 -4.28 15.64 -8.17
C ARG A 93 -3.37 15.09 -9.27
N SER A 94 -3.89 14.18 -10.07
CA SER A 94 -3.23 13.67 -11.25
C SER A 94 -3.03 14.82 -12.25
N ARG A 95 -1.85 14.88 -12.86
CA ARG A 95 -1.53 15.91 -13.86
C ARG A 95 -2.18 15.63 -15.22
N ASN A 96 -2.79 14.45 -15.39
CA ASN A 96 -3.35 13.96 -16.64
C ASN A 96 -4.87 14.20 -16.80
N GLY A 97 -5.48 14.99 -15.90
CA GLY A 97 -6.90 15.38 -15.96
C GLY A 97 -7.11 16.78 -16.51
#